data_AF-A0A497PR97-F1
#
_entry.id   AF-A0A497PR97-F1
#
_cell.length_a   1.000
_cell.length_b   1.000
_cell.length_c   1.000
_cell.angle_alpha   90.00
_cell.angle_beta   90.00
_cell.angle_gamma   90.00
#
_symmetry.space_group_name_H-M   'P 1'
#
loop_
_entity.id
_entity.type
_entity.pdbx_description
1 polymer ?
#
loop_
_entity_poly.entity_id
_entity_poly.type
_entity_poly.pdbx_seq_one_letter_code
_entity_poly.pdbx_strand_id
1 'polypeptide(L)'
;MPEKLMRCVEELKAQLRKDHPKWDAEKIEQVAYATCVKSTGQHPSDEESNVAIEVDCHKLAGDDSSNYAIPRLKALPYKSSSGPNKACVRNALARLNQVKGATSEEKARAKRVLQRAARSLGMDVGESVEPKKLAWTSNINVFESLDTAINSVINRKGVKVAYGLEEAKLEIQKESLHEGIDQIQPSDKHFYVVGDAIHATTTANLHTYLAEELEVATETLTGKPVMVDHSKESADNVGKVLVATWESREGIDSAITYIARIRKSHPVAEAIEVGDIDTVSIGATADFIECSVCGGDMLQCPHHLGKTYELENGERIVAAAIGRGLKFRELSITPFPADARASAYATNSSLYAAVETLVESSDNKYELQKAGATKKMSEDNIGELALAQQLEAMQAQLEQLQQEKESALDRVKTFQEEKKTSLVERVFEMEVAANIKESKDEVVRKTELKNMSVEHLQAMADTLKNVISTMEKMTPKSKAIVTEPVEEVKKAKPDPLVYKTSEVKAALREVMGMRTSPYAQKTVRRWALDGSNPMYREYKRIVSGNSAKLRGGNE
;
A
#
# COMPACT_ATOMS: atom_id res chain seq x y z
N MET A 1 -22.63 23.53 16.92
CA MET A 1 -22.68 24.45 18.09
C MET A 1 -23.97 24.30 18.91
N PRO A 2 -23.89 24.15 20.24
CA PRO A 2 -25.06 24.14 21.13
C PRO A 2 -25.85 25.45 21.13
N GLU A 3 -27.18 25.39 21.25
CA GLU A 3 -28.09 26.55 21.18
C GLU A 3 -27.77 27.66 22.21
N LYS A 4 -27.29 27.28 23.40
CA LYS A 4 -26.86 28.24 24.44
C LYS A 4 -25.62 29.06 24.05
N LEU A 5 -24.66 28.44 23.37
CA LEU A 5 -23.46 29.12 22.90
C LEU A 5 -23.79 30.11 21.78
N MET A 6 -24.63 29.70 20.82
CA MET A 6 -25.08 30.57 19.73
C MET A 6 -25.80 31.82 20.25
N ARG A 7 -26.70 31.65 21.23
CA ARG A 7 -27.43 32.78 21.82
C ARG A 7 -26.50 33.76 22.53
N CYS A 8 -25.52 33.26 23.29
CA CYS A 8 -24.51 34.10 23.93
C CYS A 8 -23.70 34.89 22.89
N VAL A 9 -23.26 34.23 21.82
CA VAL A 9 -22.43 34.86 20.77
C VAL A 9 -23.19 35.99 20.09
N GLU A 10 -24.45 35.78 19.72
CA GLU A 10 -25.25 36.84 19.07
C GLU A 10 -25.56 38.02 20.01
N GLU A 11 -25.90 37.76 21.27
CA GLU A 11 -26.08 38.81 22.28
C GLU A 11 -24.81 39.64 22.48
N LEU A 12 -23.65 38.98 22.53
CA LEU A 12 -22.37 39.65 22.74
C LEU A 12 -21.86 40.38 21.49
N LYS A 13 -22.12 39.86 20.28
CA LYS A 13 -21.81 40.56 19.01
C LYS A 13 -22.51 41.91 18.94
N ALA A 14 -23.78 42.00 19.36
CA ALA A 14 -24.52 43.26 19.38
C ALA A 14 -23.88 44.28 20.33
N GLN A 15 -23.47 43.84 21.52
CA GLN A 15 -22.79 44.71 22.49
C GLN A 15 -21.40 45.16 21.99
N LEU A 16 -20.59 44.23 21.46
CA LEU A 16 -19.25 44.53 20.94
C LEU A 16 -19.27 45.50 19.75
N ARG A 17 -20.29 45.43 18.88
CA ARG A 17 -20.47 46.41 17.78
C ARG A 17 -20.69 47.83 18.30
N LYS A 18 -21.41 47.96 19.42
CA LYS A 18 -21.69 49.26 20.06
C LYS A 18 -20.44 49.81 20.74
N ASP A 19 -19.71 48.96 21.47
CA ASP A 19 -18.55 49.38 22.26
C ASP A 19 -17.28 49.56 21.40
N HIS A 20 -17.20 48.85 20.27
CA HIS A 20 -16.04 48.85 19.37
C HIS A 20 -16.45 49.08 17.90
N PRO A 21 -16.93 50.29 17.54
CA PRO A 21 -17.46 50.57 16.19
C PRO A 21 -16.41 50.51 15.07
N LYS A 22 -15.12 50.44 15.41
CA LYS A 22 -14.00 50.33 14.44
C LYS A 22 -13.55 48.89 14.19
N TRP A 23 -14.08 47.91 14.92
CA TRP A 23 -13.73 46.51 14.67
C TRP A 23 -14.54 45.99 13.48
N ASP A 24 -13.88 45.24 12.60
CA ASP A 24 -14.57 44.51 11.55
C ASP A 24 -15.43 43.37 12.13
N ALA A 25 -16.34 42.86 11.30
CA ALA A 25 -17.30 41.84 11.70
C ALA A 25 -16.61 40.54 12.17
N GLU A 26 -15.48 40.18 11.56
CA GLU A 26 -14.74 38.97 11.85
C GLU A 26 -14.12 39.02 13.26
N LYS A 27 -13.47 40.14 13.60
CA LYS A 27 -12.90 40.35 14.93
C LYS A 27 -13.97 40.37 16.02
N ILE A 28 -15.12 40.96 15.75
CA ILE A 28 -16.27 40.96 16.68
C ILE A 28 -16.77 39.53 16.91
N GLU A 29 -16.88 38.73 15.85
CA GLU A 29 -17.30 37.33 15.93
C GLU A 29 -16.31 36.47 16.72
N GLN A 30 -15.01 36.61 16.46
CA GLN A 30 -13.96 35.88 17.19
C GLN A 30 -13.95 36.20 18.69
N VAL A 31 -14.07 37.49 19.05
CA VAL A 31 -14.08 37.91 20.46
C VAL A 31 -15.36 37.47 21.17
N ALA A 32 -16.51 37.56 20.49
CA ALA A 32 -17.77 37.09 21.05
C ALA A 32 -17.75 35.58 21.31
N TYR A 33 -17.28 34.80 20.33
CA TYR A 33 -17.13 33.35 20.44
C TYR A 33 -16.20 32.94 21.58
N ALA A 34 -14.99 33.51 21.64
CA ALA A 34 -14.01 33.19 22.68
C ALA A 34 -14.51 33.51 24.10
N THR A 35 -15.28 34.60 24.24
CA THR A 35 -15.85 35.00 25.53
C THR A 35 -16.98 34.07 25.95
N CYS A 36 -17.85 33.70 25.01
CA CYS A 36 -19.00 32.84 25.28
C CYS A 36 -18.63 31.37 25.54
N VAL A 37 -17.59 30.85 24.90
CA VAL A 37 -17.04 29.52 25.22
C VAL A 37 -16.56 29.48 26.67
N LYS A 38 -15.87 30.54 27.14
CA LYS A 38 -15.41 30.64 28.54
C LYS A 38 -16.56 30.74 29.54
N SER A 39 -17.61 31.51 29.23
CA SER A 39 -18.72 31.74 30.17
C SER A 39 -19.68 30.56 30.26
N THR A 40 -19.88 29.83 29.17
CA THR A 40 -20.82 28.70 29.13
C THR A 40 -20.20 27.37 29.54
N GLY A 41 -18.87 27.26 29.57
CA GLY A 41 -18.15 26.01 29.84
C GLY A 41 -18.37 24.95 28.76
N GLN A 42 -19.00 25.30 27.63
CA GLN A 42 -19.22 24.43 26.50
C GLN A 42 -18.04 24.59 25.54
N HIS A 43 -17.13 23.62 25.56
CA HIS A 43 -16.16 23.47 24.49
C HIS A 43 -16.84 22.80 23.29
N PRO A 44 -16.58 23.24 22.05
CA PRO A 44 -16.90 22.42 20.89
C PRO A 44 -16.24 21.04 21.05
N SER A 45 -16.88 19.99 20.53
CA SER A 45 -16.27 18.66 20.52
C SER A 45 -14.89 18.73 19.87
N ASP A 46 -13.98 17.84 20.26
CA ASP A 46 -12.57 17.88 19.81
C ASP A 46 -12.42 17.95 18.27
N GLU A 47 -13.42 17.47 17.51
CA GLU A 47 -13.52 17.56 16.05
C GLU A 47 -13.81 18.98 15.50
N GLU A 48 -14.54 19.84 16.22
CA GLU A 48 -14.82 21.24 15.82
C GLU A 48 -13.75 22.22 16.33
N SER A 49 -12.88 21.80 17.27
CA SER A 49 -11.82 22.64 17.87
C SER A 49 -10.57 22.85 17.01
N ASN A 50 -10.51 22.21 15.83
CA ASN A 50 -9.38 22.30 14.90
C ASN A 50 -9.41 23.53 13.97
N VAL A 51 -10.37 24.44 14.12
CA VAL A 51 -10.22 25.81 13.59
C VAL A 51 -9.20 26.52 14.48
N ALA A 52 -7.92 26.33 14.15
CA ALA A 52 -6.81 27.00 14.78
C ALA A 52 -7.04 28.52 14.68
N ILE A 53 -7.41 29.15 15.80
CA ILE A 53 -7.12 30.57 15.97
C ILE A 53 -5.60 30.65 15.81
N GLU A 54 -5.12 31.16 14.68
CA GLU A 54 -3.71 31.47 14.47
C GLU A 54 -3.32 32.52 15.50
N VAL A 55 -2.89 32.05 16.66
CA VAL A 55 -2.30 32.90 17.67
C VAL A 55 -0.99 33.39 17.07
N ASP A 56 -0.95 34.68 16.71
CA ASP A 56 0.25 35.37 16.24
C ASP A 56 1.30 35.40 17.37
N CYS A 57 2.11 34.35 17.41
CA CYS A 57 3.10 34.14 18.45
C CYS A 57 4.20 35.21 18.45
N HIS A 58 4.38 35.96 17.37
CA HIS A 58 5.29 37.10 17.36
C HIS A 58 4.74 38.26 18.18
N LYS A 59 3.44 38.56 18.07
CA LYS A 59 2.79 39.59 18.90
C LYS A 59 2.83 39.24 20.39
N LEU A 60 2.71 37.96 20.74
CA LEU A 60 2.78 37.51 22.13
C LEU A 60 4.21 37.48 22.70
N ALA A 61 5.20 37.18 21.87
CA ALA A 61 6.61 37.15 22.28
C ALA A 61 7.19 38.55 22.47
N GLY A 62 6.70 39.56 21.74
CA GLY A 62 7.32 40.89 21.73
C GLY A 62 8.76 40.87 21.23
N ASP A 63 9.54 41.91 21.57
CA ASP A 63 10.92 42.08 21.10
C ASP A 63 12.00 41.46 21.99
N ASP A 64 11.63 40.77 23.07
CA ASP A 64 12.61 40.12 23.94
C ASP A 64 13.19 38.87 23.27
N SER A 65 14.49 38.91 22.97
CA SER A 65 15.27 37.81 22.40
C SER A 65 15.18 36.50 23.20
N SER A 66 14.86 36.55 24.50
CA SER A 66 14.69 35.38 25.36
C SER A 66 13.45 34.53 25.02
N ASN A 67 12.49 35.12 24.30
CA ASN A 67 11.25 34.46 23.88
C ASN A 67 11.40 33.60 22.62
N TYR A 68 12.59 33.62 22.00
CA TYR A 68 12.89 32.90 20.77
C TYR A 68 13.79 31.69 21.02
N ALA A 69 13.52 30.58 20.35
CA ALA A 69 14.33 29.37 20.51
C ALA A 69 15.75 29.52 19.95
N ILE A 70 15.93 30.43 19.00
CA ILE A 70 17.24 30.87 18.47
C ILE A 70 17.26 32.39 18.56
N PRO A 71 17.97 33.01 19.53
CA PRO A 71 17.89 34.46 19.77
C PRO A 71 18.22 35.34 18.55
N ARG A 72 19.13 34.87 17.67
CA ARG A 72 19.48 35.58 16.43
C ARG A 72 18.49 35.39 15.29
N LEU A 73 17.56 34.44 15.41
CA LEU A 73 16.54 34.13 14.42
C LEU A 73 15.17 34.35 15.08
N LYS A 74 14.63 35.57 14.94
CA LYS A 74 13.31 35.96 15.43
C LYS A 74 12.15 35.11 14.88
N ALA A 75 12.40 34.06 14.10
CA ALA A 75 11.42 33.24 13.41
C ALA A 75 10.71 32.21 14.31
N LEU A 76 11.22 31.90 15.50
CA LEU A 76 10.70 30.83 16.36
C LEU A 76 10.36 31.30 17.78
N PRO A 77 9.32 32.15 17.94
CA PRO A 77 8.81 32.49 19.26
C PRO A 77 8.16 31.25 19.89
N TYR A 78 8.54 30.94 21.13
CA TYR A 78 7.99 29.79 21.88
C TYR A 78 7.46 30.18 23.27
N LYS A 79 7.71 31.42 23.70
CA LYS A 79 7.23 32.01 24.95
C LYS A 79 6.57 33.36 24.68
N SER A 80 5.64 33.72 25.54
CA SER A 80 5.09 35.08 25.69
C SER A 80 5.71 35.77 26.91
N SER A 81 5.32 37.02 27.18
CA SER A 81 5.64 37.71 28.44
C SER A 81 5.19 36.94 29.71
N SER A 82 4.26 36.00 29.57
CA SER A 82 3.76 35.14 30.65
C SER A 82 4.37 33.73 30.68
N GLY A 83 5.35 33.45 29.81
CA GLY A 83 6.02 32.16 29.71
C GLY A 83 5.63 31.33 28.49
N PRO A 84 6.03 30.03 28.44
CA PRO A 84 5.76 29.13 27.32
C PRO A 84 4.27 28.98 27.02
N ASN A 85 3.91 28.92 25.74
CA ASN A 85 2.54 28.72 25.30
C ASN A 85 2.45 27.48 24.39
N LYS A 86 1.46 26.59 24.60
CA LYS A 86 1.31 25.34 23.84
C LYS A 86 1.22 25.56 22.33
N ALA A 87 0.48 26.58 21.89
CA ALA A 87 0.32 26.89 20.48
C ALA A 87 1.65 27.36 19.86
N CYS A 88 2.38 28.23 20.56
CA CYS A 88 3.66 28.75 20.08
C CYS A 88 4.77 27.70 20.09
N VAL A 89 4.81 26.82 21.09
CA VAL A 89 5.75 25.70 21.12
C VAL A 89 5.47 24.71 19.99
N ARG A 90 4.20 24.38 19.72
CA ARG A 90 3.82 23.50 18.60
C ARG A 90 4.20 24.11 17.25
N ASN A 91 3.88 25.38 17.03
CA ASN A 91 4.20 26.10 15.80
C ASN A 91 5.73 26.19 15.59
N ALA A 92 6.48 26.54 16.64
CA ALA A 92 7.93 26.60 16.58
C ALA A 92 8.58 25.22 16.31
N LEU A 93 8.04 24.13 16.85
CA LEU A 93 8.51 22.77 16.54
C LEU A 93 8.27 22.39 15.08
N ALA A 94 7.09 22.70 14.54
CA ALA A 94 6.75 22.43 13.14
C ALA A 94 7.61 23.23 12.15
N ARG A 95 7.96 24.48 12.49
CA ARG A 95 8.72 25.38 11.61
C ARG A 95 10.23 25.30 11.78
N LEU A 96 10.74 24.54 12.76
CA LEU A 96 12.16 24.49 13.10
C LEU A 96 13.05 24.12 11.89
N ASN A 97 12.61 23.17 11.07
CA ASN A 97 13.37 22.74 9.89
C ASN A 97 13.37 23.77 8.77
N GLN A 98 12.34 24.62 8.71
CA GLN A 98 12.15 25.66 7.69
C GLN A 98 12.97 26.93 7.94
N VAL A 99 13.63 27.06 9.11
CA VAL A 99 14.44 28.24 9.43
C VAL A 99 15.70 28.27 8.55
N LYS A 100 15.75 29.24 7.64
CA LYS A 100 16.91 29.53 6.78
C LYS A 100 18.04 30.19 7.58
N GLY A 101 19.29 29.84 7.28
CA GLY A 101 20.48 30.46 7.90
C GLY A 101 20.87 29.95 9.30
N ALA A 102 20.13 28.98 9.86
CA ALA A 102 20.50 28.25 11.07
C ALA A 102 21.41 27.06 10.73
N THR A 103 22.50 26.88 11.47
CA THR A 103 23.33 25.66 11.38
C THR A 103 22.59 24.45 11.95
N SER A 104 23.03 23.24 11.60
CA SER A 104 22.49 21.99 12.16
C SER A 104 22.57 21.97 13.70
N GLU A 105 23.67 22.46 14.26
CA GLU A 105 23.89 22.57 15.70
C GLU A 105 22.89 23.53 16.39
N GLU A 106 22.58 24.65 15.74
CA GLU A 106 21.61 25.62 16.25
C GLU A 106 20.18 25.08 16.20
N LYS A 107 19.82 24.40 15.11
CA LYS A 107 18.53 23.71 15.00
C LYS A 107 18.41 22.64 16.09
N ALA A 108 19.48 21.87 16.35
CA ALA A 108 19.50 20.89 17.44
C ALA A 108 19.35 21.54 18.82
N ARG A 109 20.03 22.67 19.06
CA ARG A 109 19.90 23.44 20.32
C ARG A 109 18.48 23.98 20.51
N ALA A 110 17.89 24.54 19.47
CA ALA A 110 16.51 25.04 19.48
C ALA A 110 15.50 23.91 19.71
N LYS A 111 15.68 22.74 19.06
CA LYS A 111 14.85 21.55 19.28
C LYS A 111 14.81 21.17 20.76
N ARG A 112 15.96 21.13 21.44
CA ARG A 112 16.05 20.81 22.87
C ARG A 112 15.31 21.83 23.75
N VAL A 113 15.42 23.12 23.44
CA VAL A 113 14.70 24.19 24.15
C VAL A 113 13.19 24.05 23.98
N LEU A 114 12.74 23.82 22.74
CA LEU A 114 11.33 23.64 22.40
C LEU A 114 10.74 22.38 23.04
N GLN A 115 11.45 21.25 23.01
CA GLN A 115 11.03 20.02 23.68
C GLN A 115 10.95 20.17 25.20
N ARG A 116 11.85 20.94 25.83
CA ARG A 116 11.77 21.24 27.27
C ARG A 116 10.53 22.08 27.59
N ALA A 117 10.26 23.10 26.76
CA ALA A 117 9.05 23.91 26.88
C ALA A 117 7.78 23.08 26.68
N ALA A 118 7.76 22.18 25.71
CA ALA A 118 6.66 21.26 25.45
C ALA A 118 6.39 20.35 26.66
N ARG A 119 7.43 19.76 27.25
CA ARG A 119 7.32 18.96 28.49
C ARG A 119 6.79 19.78 29.67
N SER A 120 7.25 21.02 29.84
CA SER A 120 6.74 21.90 30.91
C SER A 120 5.25 22.25 30.76
N LEU A 121 4.70 22.07 29.55
CA LEU A 121 3.30 22.29 29.24
C LEU A 121 2.48 20.99 29.23
N GLY A 122 3.09 19.84 29.54
CA GLY A 122 2.43 18.53 29.46
C GLY A 122 2.08 18.13 28.02
N MET A 123 2.85 18.58 27.03
CA MET A 123 2.76 18.06 25.67
C MET A 123 3.57 16.78 25.58
N ASP A 124 3.00 15.75 24.96
CA ASP A 124 3.75 14.54 24.62
C ASP A 124 4.72 14.87 23.49
N VAL A 125 5.99 14.99 23.85
CA VAL A 125 7.10 15.06 22.90
C VAL A 125 7.88 13.78 23.12
N GLY A 126 7.70 12.83 22.20
CA GLY A 126 8.33 11.51 22.27
C GLY A 126 9.77 11.62 22.75
N GLU A 127 10.17 10.71 23.65
CA GLU A 127 11.43 10.80 24.37
C GLU A 127 12.58 11.13 23.41
N SER A 128 13.35 12.16 23.77
CA SER A 128 14.59 12.46 23.06
C SER A 128 15.53 11.28 23.28
N VAL A 129 15.51 10.33 22.35
CA VAL A 129 16.58 9.34 22.21
C VAL A 129 17.84 10.16 22.03
N GLU A 130 18.70 10.22 23.05
CA GLU A 130 20.08 10.67 22.85
C GLU A 130 20.64 9.93 21.64
N PRO A 131 21.50 10.54 20.81
CA PRO A 131 22.18 9.81 19.78
C PRO A 131 23.16 8.85 20.46
N LYS A 132 22.65 7.72 20.98
CA LYS A 132 23.33 6.46 20.78
C LYS A 132 23.65 6.43 19.29
N LYS A 133 24.84 5.96 18.93
CA LYS A 133 25.10 5.41 17.60
C LYS A 133 24.10 4.26 17.38
N LEU A 134 22.84 4.60 17.21
CA LEU A 134 21.84 3.79 16.57
C LEU A 134 22.31 3.83 15.14
N ALA A 135 23.03 2.77 14.77
CA ALA A 135 22.96 2.28 13.42
C ALA A 135 21.47 2.32 13.06
N TRP A 136 21.08 3.33 12.29
CA TRP A 136 19.94 3.20 11.43
C TRP A 136 20.33 2.06 10.50
N THR A 137 20.03 0.83 10.90
CA THR A 137 19.72 -0.19 9.91
C THR A 137 18.39 0.28 9.36
N SER A 138 18.44 1.24 8.46
CA SER A 138 17.43 1.35 7.45
C SER A 138 17.29 -0.08 6.93
N ASN A 139 16.11 -0.68 7.06
CA ASN A 139 15.80 -1.89 6.31
C ASN A 139 15.64 -1.48 4.84
N ILE A 140 16.65 -0.81 4.29
CA ILE A 140 16.90 -0.76 2.87
C ILE A 140 17.18 -2.23 2.55
N ASN A 141 16.24 -2.85 1.85
CA ASN A 141 16.49 -4.14 1.26
C ASN A 141 17.56 -3.92 0.18
N VAL A 142 18.82 -4.02 0.58
CA VAL A 142 19.94 -4.12 -0.36
C VAL A 142 19.88 -5.55 -0.89
N PHE A 143 19.40 -5.71 -2.12
CA PHE A 143 19.36 -7.02 -2.77
C PHE A 143 20.78 -7.43 -3.19
N GLU A 144 21.14 -8.68 -2.93
CA GLU A 144 22.46 -9.23 -3.25
C GLU A 144 22.60 -9.60 -4.74
N SER A 145 21.50 -9.89 -5.43
CA SER A 145 21.50 -10.19 -6.87
C SER A 145 20.29 -9.62 -7.63
N LEU A 146 20.45 -9.41 -8.95
CA LEU A 146 19.39 -8.92 -9.86
C LEU A 146 18.28 -9.95 -9.85
N ASP A 147 18.64 -11.23 -9.91
CA ASP A 147 17.70 -12.32 -9.73
C ASP A 147 17.01 -12.24 -8.38
N THR A 148 17.64 -11.83 -7.28
CA THR A 148 16.96 -11.69 -5.98
C THR A 148 16.05 -10.47 -5.94
N ALA A 149 16.44 -9.34 -6.53
CA ALA A 149 15.59 -8.16 -6.66
C ALA A 149 14.38 -8.44 -7.55
N ILE A 150 14.62 -8.93 -8.78
CA ILE A 150 13.61 -9.38 -9.74
C ILE A 150 12.77 -10.50 -9.13
N ASN A 151 13.33 -11.50 -8.46
CA ASN A 151 12.54 -12.56 -7.83
C ASN A 151 11.81 -12.07 -6.58
N SER A 152 12.26 -11.03 -5.88
CA SER A 152 11.49 -10.41 -4.79
C SER A 152 10.29 -9.61 -5.29
N VAL A 153 10.36 -9.16 -6.54
CA VAL A 153 9.29 -8.49 -7.30
C VAL A 153 8.37 -9.57 -7.92
N ILE A 154 8.93 -10.49 -8.70
CA ILE A 154 8.24 -11.57 -9.43
C ILE A 154 7.63 -12.65 -8.51
N ASN A 155 8.29 -13.08 -7.43
CA ASN A 155 7.75 -14.13 -6.54
C ASN A 155 6.68 -13.61 -5.56
N ARG A 156 6.28 -12.34 -5.67
CA ARG A 156 5.05 -11.87 -5.03
C ARG A 156 3.86 -12.50 -5.77
N LYS A 157 3.00 -13.21 -5.04
CA LYS A 157 1.81 -13.84 -5.62
C LYS A 157 0.96 -12.78 -6.33
N GLY A 158 0.63 -13.01 -7.60
CA GLY A 158 -0.33 -12.19 -8.36
C GLY A 158 0.28 -11.31 -9.45
N VAL A 159 1.61 -11.23 -9.58
CA VAL A 159 2.27 -10.40 -10.59
C VAL A 159 1.97 -10.92 -12.00
N LYS A 160 1.12 -10.20 -12.74
CA LYS A 160 1.02 -10.30 -14.20
C LYS A 160 2.07 -9.40 -14.78
N VAL A 161 3.14 -10.01 -15.29
CA VAL A 161 4.15 -9.23 -15.99
C VAL A 161 3.57 -8.83 -17.34
N ALA A 162 3.44 -7.52 -17.59
CA ALA A 162 3.10 -7.02 -18.92
C ALA A 162 4.16 -7.50 -19.94
N TYR A 163 3.76 -7.60 -21.21
CA TYR A 163 4.63 -7.98 -22.32
C TYR A 163 5.99 -7.26 -22.21
N GLY A 164 7.07 -7.97 -22.53
CA GLY A 164 8.42 -7.43 -22.40
C GLY A 164 9.33 -8.12 -21.39
N LEU A 165 8.85 -8.94 -20.44
CA LEU A 165 9.76 -9.67 -19.55
C LEU A 165 10.27 -10.98 -20.14
N GLU A 166 9.42 -11.74 -20.85
CA GLU A 166 9.89 -12.87 -21.65
C GLU A 166 10.63 -12.37 -22.88
N GLU A 167 10.23 -11.26 -23.54
CA GLU A 167 11.08 -10.62 -24.57
C GLU A 167 12.40 -10.13 -23.97
N ALA A 168 12.41 -9.41 -22.84
CA ALA A 168 13.67 -8.98 -22.20
C ALA A 168 14.50 -10.20 -21.80
N LYS A 169 13.93 -11.27 -21.23
CA LYS A 169 14.63 -12.51 -20.89
C LYS A 169 15.13 -13.28 -22.13
N LEU A 170 14.37 -13.31 -23.23
CA LEU A 170 14.79 -13.94 -24.50
C LEU A 170 15.84 -13.09 -25.23
N GLU A 171 15.78 -11.77 -25.17
CA GLU A 171 16.81 -10.84 -25.67
C GLU A 171 18.09 -11.02 -24.83
N ILE A 172 17.96 -11.10 -23.49
CA ILE A 172 19.03 -11.41 -22.52
C ILE A 172 19.69 -12.77 -22.81
N GLN A 173 18.90 -13.81 -23.08
CA GLN A 173 19.42 -15.16 -23.36
C GLN A 173 20.01 -15.30 -24.77
N LYS A 174 19.51 -14.56 -25.76
CA LYS A 174 20.09 -14.55 -27.12
C LYS A 174 21.42 -13.81 -27.18
N GLU A 175 21.64 -12.83 -26.31
CA GLU A 175 22.87 -12.02 -26.26
C GLU A 175 23.94 -12.57 -25.30
N SER A 176 23.54 -13.38 -24.31
CA SER A 176 24.43 -14.14 -23.41
C SER A 176 25.39 -15.11 -24.11
N LEU A 177 25.23 -15.37 -25.41
CA LEU A 177 26.09 -16.28 -26.16
C LEU A 177 27.41 -15.65 -26.65
N HIS A 178 27.67 -14.36 -26.44
CA HIS A 178 28.77 -13.68 -27.13
C HIS A 178 29.90 -13.02 -26.34
N GLU A 179 29.89 -12.93 -25.01
CA GLU A 179 31.14 -12.69 -24.23
C GLU A 179 30.86 -12.76 -22.72
N GLY A 180 31.84 -13.23 -21.94
CA GLY A 180 31.67 -13.61 -20.53
C GLY A 180 31.11 -12.51 -19.62
N ILE A 181 30.01 -12.83 -18.94
CA ILE A 181 29.23 -11.93 -18.07
C ILE A 181 29.89 -11.66 -16.70
N ASP A 182 31.02 -12.30 -16.37
CA ASP A 182 31.59 -12.23 -15.01
C ASP A 182 32.32 -10.92 -14.65
N GLN A 183 32.36 -9.89 -15.52
CA GLN A 183 33.13 -8.65 -15.23
C GLN A 183 32.46 -7.32 -15.63
N ILE A 184 31.13 -7.21 -15.62
CA ILE A 184 30.50 -5.88 -15.75
C ILE A 184 30.65 -5.12 -14.42
N GLN A 185 31.72 -4.31 -14.32
CA GLN A 185 31.89 -3.34 -13.24
C GLN A 185 30.76 -2.29 -13.34
N PRO A 186 29.99 -2.02 -12.28
CA PRO A 186 28.99 -0.98 -12.31
C PRO A 186 29.61 0.35 -12.73
N SER A 187 29.02 1.02 -13.72
CA SER A 187 29.53 2.32 -14.12
C SER A 187 29.38 3.29 -12.95
N ASP A 188 30.49 3.88 -12.51
CA ASP A 188 30.52 4.83 -11.38
C ASP A 188 29.73 6.13 -11.64
N LYS A 189 29.05 6.24 -12.79
CA LYS A 189 28.35 7.45 -13.23
C LYS A 189 26.87 7.47 -12.85
N HIS A 190 26.27 6.30 -12.63
CA HIS A 190 24.84 6.17 -12.39
C HIS A 190 24.50 5.67 -10.99
N PHE A 191 23.39 6.16 -10.47
CA PHE A 191 22.74 5.76 -9.24
C PHE A 191 21.37 5.17 -9.60
N TYR A 192 21.06 3.99 -9.09
CA TYR A 192 19.84 3.28 -9.47
C TYR A 192 18.81 3.34 -8.36
N VAL A 193 17.55 3.54 -8.75
CA VAL A 193 16.41 3.67 -7.84
C VAL A 193 15.32 2.70 -8.26
N VAL A 194 14.71 2.05 -7.28
CA VAL A 194 13.56 1.16 -7.48
C VAL A 194 12.42 1.54 -6.54
N GLY A 195 11.18 1.23 -6.91
CA GLY A 195 10.04 1.45 -6.02
C GLY A 195 8.70 1.33 -6.73
N ASP A 196 7.65 1.73 -6.02
CA ASP A 196 6.29 1.80 -6.53
C ASP A 196 6.05 3.26 -7.02
N ALA A 197 5.78 3.45 -8.31
CA ALA A 197 5.58 4.77 -8.92
C ALA A 197 4.20 5.37 -8.61
N ILE A 198 3.16 4.53 -8.66
CA ILE A 198 1.76 4.91 -8.39
C ILE A 198 0.93 3.65 -8.09
N HIS A 199 0.00 3.78 -7.15
CA HIS A 199 -0.98 2.75 -6.83
C HIS A 199 -2.34 3.04 -7.47
N ALA A 200 -3.14 2.00 -7.68
CA ALA A 200 -4.56 2.13 -7.98
C ALA A 200 -5.29 2.69 -6.74
N THR A 201 -5.48 4.00 -6.71
CA THR A 201 -6.01 4.72 -5.54
C THR A 201 -6.56 6.09 -5.92
N THR A 202 -7.21 6.76 -4.96
CA THR A 202 -7.49 8.19 -5.02
C THR A 202 -6.40 8.94 -4.25
N THR A 203 -5.62 9.74 -4.97
CA THR A 203 -4.50 10.51 -4.43
C THR A 203 -4.95 11.73 -3.62
N ALA A 204 -4.02 12.35 -2.89
CA ALA A 204 -4.26 13.60 -2.15
C ALA A 204 -4.72 14.76 -3.05
N ASN A 205 -4.39 14.73 -4.35
CA ASN A 205 -4.86 15.69 -5.34
C ASN A 205 -6.25 15.37 -5.88
N LEU A 206 -6.96 14.39 -5.28
CA LEU A 206 -8.31 13.98 -5.67
C LEU A 206 -8.39 13.46 -7.12
N HIS A 207 -7.28 12.90 -7.61
CA HIS A 207 -7.26 12.09 -8.82
C HIS A 207 -7.34 10.62 -8.46
N THR A 208 -8.31 9.93 -9.05
CA THR A 208 -8.50 8.48 -8.93
C THR A 208 -7.84 7.80 -10.11
N TYR A 209 -6.88 6.92 -9.80
CA TYR A 209 -6.19 6.06 -10.76
C TYR A 209 -6.79 4.66 -10.66
N LEU A 210 -7.46 4.23 -11.73
CA LEU A 210 -8.07 2.90 -11.79
C LEU A 210 -7.03 1.85 -12.16
N ALA A 211 -7.16 0.65 -11.61
CA ALA A 211 -6.20 -0.43 -11.80
C ALA A 211 -6.05 -0.80 -13.29
N GLU A 212 -7.16 -0.90 -14.00
CA GLU A 212 -7.21 -1.22 -15.43
C GLU A 212 -6.56 -0.13 -16.30
N GLU A 213 -6.68 1.14 -15.92
CA GLU A 213 -6.04 2.26 -16.64
C GLU A 213 -4.54 2.29 -16.38
N LEU A 214 -4.11 2.01 -15.13
CA LEU A 214 -2.70 1.92 -14.78
C LEU A 214 -2.00 0.73 -15.45
N GLU A 215 -2.65 -0.44 -15.50
CA GLU A 215 -2.12 -1.62 -16.18
C GLU A 215 -1.79 -1.31 -17.65
N VAL A 216 -2.72 -0.69 -18.37
CA VAL A 216 -2.54 -0.29 -19.77
C VAL A 216 -1.48 0.82 -19.92
N ALA A 217 -1.49 1.81 -19.02
CA ALA A 217 -0.58 2.94 -19.10
C ALA A 217 0.88 2.60 -18.72
N THR A 218 1.11 1.47 -18.04
CA THR A 218 2.42 1.07 -17.48
C THR A 218 3.56 1.17 -18.49
N GLU A 219 3.37 0.65 -19.70
CA GLU A 219 4.38 0.65 -20.76
C GLU A 219 4.80 2.06 -21.15
N THR A 220 3.90 3.05 -20.99
CA THR A 220 4.19 4.44 -21.32
C THR A 220 5.13 5.10 -20.32
N LEU A 221 5.36 4.53 -19.12
CA LEU A 221 6.32 5.07 -18.15
C LEU A 221 7.76 4.69 -18.49
N THR A 222 7.97 3.55 -19.14
CA THR A 222 9.30 3.10 -19.57
C THR A 222 9.92 4.13 -20.50
N GLY A 223 11.17 4.51 -20.21
CA GLY A 223 11.92 5.49 -20.97
C GLY A 223 11.59 6.96 -20.68
N LYS A 224 10.63 7.25 -19.78
CA LYS A 224 10.32 8.63 -19.39
C LYS A 224 11.42 9.24 -18.51
N PRO A 225 11.59 10.58 -18.55
CA PRO A 225 12.57 11.26 -17.72
C PRO A 225 12.24 11.11 -16.24
N VAL A 226 13.29 11.09 -15.42
CA VAL A 226 13.20 11.27 -13.97
C VAL A 226 13.49 12.74 -13.66
N MET A 227 12.63 13.39 -12.90
CA MET A 227 12.72 14.81 -12.55
C MET A 227 12.77 15.00 -11.03
N VAL A 228 13.12 16.20 -10.55
CA VAL A 228 13.09 16.55 -9.12
C VAL A 228 11.72 17.08 -8.69
N ASP A 229 10.91 17.55 -9.63
CA ASP A 229 9.55 18.02 -9.38
C ASP A 229 8.69 17.91 -10.65
N HIS A 230 7.44 18.41 -10.59
CA HIS A 230 6.53 18.49 -11.73
C HIS A 230 6.55 19.86 -12.42
N SER A 231 7.53 20.70 -12.09
CA SER A 231 7.56 22.07 -12.61
C SER A 231 8.08 22.05 -14.05
N LYS A 232 7.38 22.78 -14.93
CA LYS A 232 7.82 22.92 -16.33
C LYS A 232 9.07 23.79 -16.47
N GLU A 233 9.41 24.57 -15.44
CA GLU A 233 10.50 25.53 -15.44
C GLU A 233 11.83 24.88 -15.01
N SER A 234 11.77 23.96 -14.05
CA SER A 234 12.86 23.06 -13.67
C SER A 234 12.79 21.81 -14.53
N ALA A 235 13.16 21.95 -15.80
CA ALA A 235 13.44 20.82 -16.69
C ALA A 235 14.72 20.06 -16.26
N ASP A 236 14.93 19.89 -14.96
CA ASP A 236 16.10 19.26 -14.38
C ASP A 236 15.88 17.75 -14.42
N ASN A 237 16.05 17.23 -15.64
CA ASN A 237 16.06 15.81 -15.91
C ASN A 237 17.30 15.21 -15.22
N VAL A 238 17.07 14.46 -14.14
CA VAL A 238 18.14 13.82 -13.36
C VAL A 238 18.44 12.41 -13.83
N GLY A 239 17.58 11.83 -14.67
CA GLY A 239 17.61 10.41 -14.96
C GLY A 239 16.56 9.90 -15.96
N LYS A 240 16.43 8.59 -16.07
CA LYS A 240 15.46 7.95 -16.97
C LYS A 240 14.89 6.69 -16.31
N VAL A 241 13.59 6.48 -16.44
CA VAL A 241 12.97 5.21 -16.09
C VAL A 241 13.42 4.16 -17.10
N LEU A 242 14.07 3.12 -16.62
CA LEU A 242 14.58 2.03 -17.47
C LEU A 242 13.50 1.02 -17.76
N VAL A 243 12.72 0.64 -16.73
CA VAL A 243 11.64 -0.34 -16.82
C VAL A 243 10.54 0.06 -15.86
N ALA A 244 9.29 -0.11 -16.29
CA ALA A 244 8.11 -0.07 -15.44
C ALA A 244 7.30 -1.36 -15.62
N THR A 245 6.72 -1.90 -14.54
CA THR A 245 5.95 -3.15 -14.54
C THR A 245 4.68 -2.97 -13.73
N TRP A 246 3.59 -3.61 -14.17
CA TRP A 246 2.35 -3.65 -13.41
C TRP A 246 2.39 -4.80 -12.41
N GLU A 247 2.09 -4.51 -11.15
CA GLU A 247 1.95 -5.51 -10.10
C GLU A 247 0.51 -5.53 -9.58
N SER A 248 -0.22 -6.57 -10.00
CA SER A 248 -1.47 -6.91 -9.35
C SER A 248 -1.18 -7.66 -8.04
N ARG A 249 -1.69 -7.13 -6.92
CA ARG A 249 -1.49 -7.70 -5.59
C ARG A 249 -2.87 -8.02 -5.01
N GLU A 250 -3.10 -9.28 -4.57
CA GLU A 250 -4.33 -9.62 -3.86
C GLU A 250 -4.27 -9.06 -2.43
N GLY A 251 -5.29 -8.29 -2.03
CA GLY A 251 -5.41 -7.74 -0.67
C GLY A 251 -4.51 -6.53 -0.37
N ILE A 252 -3.76 -6.03 -1.36
CA ILE A 252 -3.04 -4.76 -1.33
C ILE A 252 -3.38 -4.05 -2.64
N ASP A 253 -3.36 -2.71 -2.66
CA ASP A 253 -3.60 -2.01 -3.91
C ASP A 253 -2.54 -2.35 -4.94
N SER A 254 -3.00 -2.61 -6.16
CA SER A 254 -2.13 -2.88 -7.30
C SER A 254 -1.34 -1.61 -7.65
N ALA A 255 -0.11 -1.77 -8.15
CA ALA A 255 0.80 -0.66 -8.36
C ALA A 255 1.65 -0.82 -9.62
N ILE A 256 2.13 0.30 -10.15
CA ILE A 256 3.20 0.30 -11.14
C ILE A 256 4.51 0.33 -10.37
N THR A 257 5.37 -0.67 -10.56
CA THR A 257 6.73 -0.69 -10.04
C THR A 257 7.71 -0.27 -11.11
N TYR A 258 8.86 0.29 -10.71
CA TYR A 258 9.82 0.83 -11.67
C TYR A 258 11.27 0.62 -11.23
N ILE A 259 12.15 0.68 -12.22
CA ILE A 259 13.60 0.83 -12.07
C ILE A 259 14.00 2.08 -12.86
N ALA A 260 14.75 2.97 -12.24
CA ALA A 260 15.24 4.18 -12.87
C ALA A 260 16.74 4.37 -12.64
N ARG A 261 17.42 4.96 -13.63
CA ARG A 261 18.79 5.46 -13.48
C ARG A 261 18.77 6.96 -13.22
N ILE A 262 19.60 7.42 -12.30
CA ILE A 262 19.82 8.82 -11.93
C ILE A 262 21.33 9.10 -12.08
N ARG A 263 21.70 10.31 -12.47
CA ARG A 263 23.11 10.74 -12.48
C ARG A 263 23.65 10.74 -11.04
N LYS A 264 24.69 9.94 -10.75
CA LYS A 264 25.28 9.84 -9.40
C LYS A 264 25.81 11.17 -8.87
N SER A 265 26.25 12.05 -9.78
CA SER A 265 26.72 13.40 -9.45
C SER A 265 25.60 14.38 -9.07
N HIS A 266 24.33 14.02 -9.23
CA HIS A 266 23.21 14.89 -8.91
C HIS A 266 22.87 14.81 -7.41
N PRO A 267 22.62 15.94 -6.71
CA PRO A 267 22.35 15.94 -5.26
C PRO A 267 21.19 15.04 -4.81
N VAL A 268 20.24 14.78 -5.70
CA VAL A 268 19.10 13.88 -5.43
C VAL A 268 19.54 12.43 -5.18
N ALA A 269 20.64 11.98 -5.79
CA ALA A 269 21.14 10.63 -5.59
C ALA A 269 21.60 10.45 -4.14
N GLU A 270 22.38 11.40 -3.62
CA GLU A 270 22.81 11.42 -2.21
C GLU A 270 21.62 11.53 -1.27
N ALA A 271 20.64 12.39 -1.57
CA ALA A 271 19.44 12.56 -0.76
C ALA A 271 18.62 11.25 -0.65
N ILE A 272 18.51 10.48 -1.74
CA ILE A 272 17.86 9.16 -1.72
C ILE A 272 18.72 8.15 -0.95
N GLU A 273 20.03 8.14 -1.18
CA GLU A 273 20.97 7.21 -0.53
C GLU A 273 20.95 7.34 1.00
N VAL A 274 20.89 8.57 1.52
CA VAL A 274 20.81 8.84 2.96
C VAL A 274 19.39 8.78 3.53
N GLY A 275 18.37 8.60 2.67
CA GLY A 275 16.96 8.51 3.07
C GLY A 275 16.30 9.86 3.40
N ASP A 276 16.87 10.98 2.97
CA ASP A 276 16.23 12.30 3.08
C ASP A 276 15.04 12.43 2.11
N ILE A 277 15.06 11.71 0.99
CA ILE A 277 13.93 11.58 0.06
C ILE A 277 13.76 10.10 -0.31
N ASP A 278 12.59 9.55 -0.04
CA ASP A 278 12.24 8.14 -0.26
C ASP A 278 10.92 7.96 -1.03
N THR A 279 10.44 9.02 -1.66
CA THR A 279 9.11 9.11 -2.26
C THR A 279 9.18 9.64 -3.69
N VAL A 280 8.21 9.23 -4.51
CA VAL A 280 8.08 9.66 -5.90
C VAL A 280 6.65 10.04 -6.24
N SER A 281 6.49 10.79 -7.32
CA SER A 281 5.20 11.12 -7.91
C SER A 281 5.29 10.95 -9.42
N ILE A 282 4.14 10.83 -10.06
CA ILE A 282 4.03 10.66 -11.50
C ILE A 282 3.40 11.90 -12.15
N GLY A 283 3.95 12.31 -13.29
CA GLY A 283 3.25 13.22 -14.19
C GLY A 283 2.53 12.40 -15.25
N ALA A 284 1.21 12.55 -15.38
CA ALA A 284 0.41 11.84 -16.37
C ALA A 284 -0.54 12.78 -17.13
N THR A 285 -0.92 12.37 -18.33
CA THR A 285 -2.04 12.94 -19.08
C THR A 285 -3.14 11.89 -19.20
N ALA A 286 -4.39 12.35 -19.28
CA ALA A 286 -5.54 11.52 -19.61
C ALA A 286 -6.18 12.04 -20.90
N ASP A 287 -6.69 11.13 -21.73
CA ASP A 287 -7.47 11.49 -22.91
C ASP A 287 -8.85 12.03 -22.51
N PHE A 288 -9.38 11.56 -21.37
CA PHE A 288 -10.63 12.02 -20.79
C PHE A 288 -10.56 12.04 -19.25
N ILE A 289 -11.21 13.03 -18.63
CA ILE A 289 -11.30 13.13 -17.17
C ILE A 289 -12.76 12.98 -16.76
N GLU A 290 -13.08 11.85 -16.16
CA GLU A 290 -14.41 11.46 -15.72
C GLU A 290 -14.68 11.97 -14.30
N CYS A 291 -15.87 12.54 -14.06
CA CYS A 291 -16.33 12.94 -12.75
C CYS A 291 -16.85 11.73 -11.96
N SER A 292 -16.30 11.47 -10.78
CA SER A 292 -16.73 10.34 -9.94
C SER A 292 -18.19 10.40 -9.48
N VAL A 293 -18.83 11.57 -9.52
CA VAL A 293 -20.22 11.76 -9.05
C VAL A 293 -21.25 11.45 -10.13
N CYS A 294 -21.02 11.89 -11.38
CA CYS A 294 -22.00 11.75 -12.46
C CYS A 294 -21.50 11.00 -13.70
N GLY A 295 -20.23 10.57 -13.74
CA GLY A 295 -19.61 9.92 -14.90
C GLY A 295 -19.40 10.81 -16.12
N GLY A 296 -19.76 12.10 -16.04
CA GLY A 296 -19.56 13.07 -17.12
C GLY A 296 -18.14 13.64 -17.18
N ASP A 297 -17.87 14.49 -18.17
CA ASP A 297 -16.61 15.23 -18.28
C ASP A 297 -16.42 16.16 -17.08
N MET A 298 -15.37 15.96 -16.30
CA MET A 298 -15.06 16.73 -15.10
C MET A 298 -14.89 18.23 -15.40
N LEU A 299 -14.45 18.60 -16.61
CA LEU A 299 -14.28 20.00 -17.02
C LEU A 299 -15.60 20.70 -17.34
N GLN A 300 -16.68 19.94 -17.58
CA GLN A 300 -17.98 20.46 -17.99
C GLN A 300 -19.08 20.19 -16.95
N CYS A 301 -18.82 19.35 -15.95
CA CYS A 301 -19.79 19.01 -14.92
C CYS A 301 -19.86 20.10 -13.82
N PRO A 302 -20.99 20.22 -13.10
CA PRO A 302 -21.15 21.18 -12.01
C PRO A 302 -20.49 20.72 -10.68
N HIS A 303 -19.90 19.52 -10.64
CA HIS A 303 -19.30 18.98 -9.42
C HIS A 303 -17.89 19.53 -9.19
N HIS A 304 -17.59 19.91 -7.95
CA HIS A 304 -16.28 20.44 -7.58
C HIS A 304 -15.48 19.39 -6.82
N LEU A 305 -14.22 19.18 -7.20
CA LEU A 305 -13.31 18.27 -6.49
C LEU A 305 -13.30 18.55 -4.99
N GLY A 306 -13.39 17.47 -4.21
CA GLY A 306 -13.29 17.52 -2.74
C GLY A 306 -14.60 17.84 -2.05
N LYS A 307 -15.65 18.27 -2.77
CA LYS A 307 -16.99 18.39 -2.19
C LYS A 307 -17.67 17.03 -2.10
N THR A 308 -18.46 16.83 -1.04
CA THR A 308 -19.28 15.65 -0.86
C THR A 308 -20.65 15.84 -1.50
N TYR A 309 -21.12 14.85 -2.23
CA TYR A 309 -22.41 14.81 -2.88
C TYR A 309 -23.20 13.58 -2.41
N GLU A 310 -24.52 13.71 -2.33
CA GLU A 310 -25.43 12.60 -2.05
C GLU A 310 -25.99 12.09 -3.37
N LEU A 311 -25.80 10.79 -3.63
CA LEU A 311 -26.28 10.10 -4.82
C LEU A 311 -27.76 9.69 -4.64
N GLU A 312 -28.43 9.31 -5.73
CA GLU A 312 -29.85 8.90 -5.70
C GLU A 312 -30.12 7.71 -4.77
N ASN A 313 -29.11 6.85 -4.53
CA ASN A 313 -29.18 5.72 -3.60
C ASN A 313 -28.98 6.13 -2.12
N GLY A 314 -28.81 7.42 -1.82
CA GLY A 314 -28.53 7.96 -0.49
C GLY A 314 -27.05 7.85 -0.06
N GLU A 315 -26.17 7.32 -0.92
CA GLU A 315 -24.74 7.21 -0.64
C GLU A 315 -24.05 8.57 -0.78
N ARG A 316 -23.07 8.84 0.08
CA ARG A 316 -22.28 10.08 0.03
C ARG A 316 -20.92 9.82 -0.58
N ILE A 317 -20.59 10.53 -1.65
CA ILE A 317 -19.31 10.42 -2.36
C ILE A 317 -18.56 11.75 -2.36
N VAL A 318 -17.23 11.71 -2.21
CA VAL A 318 -16.36 12.88 -2.42
C VAL A 318 -16.01 12.95 -3.91
N ALA A 319 -16.27 14.10 -4.54
CA ALA A 319 -15.96 14.30 -5.95
C ALA A 319 -14.45 14.20 -6.20
N ALA A 320 -14.09 13.33 -7.14
CA ALA A 320 -12.73 13.05 -7.59
C ALA A 320 -12.69 12.99 -9.12
N ALA A 321 -11.51 13.23 -9.69
CA ALA A 321 -11.24 13.17 -11.12
C ALA A 321 -10.66 11.80 -11.48
N ILE A 322 -11.38 11.03 -12.30
CA ILE A 322 -10.96 9.72 -12.78
C ILE A 322 -10.33 9.90 -14.16
N GLY A 323 -9.03 9.63 -14.30
CA GLY A 323 -8.34 9.72 -15.59
C GLY A 323 -8.56 8.48 -16.45
N ARG A 324 -8.98 8.66 -17.71
CA ARG A 324 -9.14 7.61 -18.73
C ARG A 324 -8.14 7.80 -19.87
N GLY A 325 -7.61 6.71 -20.40
CA GLY A 325 -6.58 6.75 -21.44
C GLY A 325 -5.28 7.37 -20.93
N LEU A 326 -4.82 6.89 -19.77
CA LEU A 326 -3.64 7.43 -19.09
C LEU A 326 -2.36 7.22 -19.91
N LYS A 327 -1.51 8.26 -19.93
CA LYS A 327 -0.15 8.23 -20.50
C LYS A 327 0.81 8.97 -19.59
N PHE A 328 1.92 8.34 -19.23
CA PHE A 328 2.93 8.96 -18.38
C PHE A 328 3.81 9.94 -19.16
N ARG A 329 4.16 11.04 -18.49
CA ARG A 329 5.09 12.06 -18.98
C ARG A 329 6.45 11.95 -18.31
N GLU A 330 6.47 11.64 -17.02
CA GLU A 330 7.66 11.66 -16.18
C GLU A 330 7.42 10.90 -14.87
N LEU A 331 8.53 10.58 -14.20
CA LEU A 331 8.59 10.21 -12.79
C LEU A 331 9.34 11.33 -12.05
N SER A 332 8.80 11.83 -10.94
CA SER A 332 9.43 12.91 -10.17
C SER A 332 9.79 12.45 -8.77
N ILE A 333 11.03 12.67 -8.35
CA ILE A 333 11.50 12.41 -6.98
C ILE A 333 11.07 13.59 -6.10
N THR A 334 10.05 13.42 -5.25
CA THR A 334 9.45 14.51 -4.48
C THR A 334 9.26 14.11 -3.03
N PRO A 335 9.52 15.00 -2.04
CA PRO A 335 9.27 14.71 -0.63
C PRO A 335 7.78 14.70 -0.25
N PHE A 336 6.89 15.14 -1.15
CA PHE A 336 5.45 15.23 -0.90
C PHE A 336 4.68 14.60 -2.08
N PRO A 337 4.64 13.25 -2.17
CA PRO A 337 3.92 12.58 -3.23
C PRO A 337 2.40 12.70 -3.03
N ALA A 338 1.64 12.78 -4.13
CA ALA A 338 0.18 12.77 -4.06
C ALA A 338 -0.34 11.37 -3.66
N ASP A 339 0.35 10.32 -4.07
CA ASP A 339 0.17 8.97 -3.55
C ASP A 339 1.16 8.74 -2.40
N ALA A 340 0.63 8.69 -1.17
CA ALA A 340 1.45 8.57 0.04
C ALA A 340 2.26 7.27 0.14
N ARG A 341 2.01 6.30 -0.75
CA ARG A 341 2.74 5.02 -0.77
C ARG A 341 3.74 4.93 -1.92
N ALA A 342 3.74 5.87 -2.85
CA ALA A 342 4.71 5.89 -3.94
C ALA A 342 6.12 6.13 -3.37
N SER A 343 7.09 5.33 -3.79
CA SER A 343 8.36 5.17 -3.08
C SER A 343 9.58 5.18 -4.01
N ALA A 344 10.73 5.61 -3.49
CA ALA A 344 12.05 5.50 -4.11
C ALA A 344 13.05 4.89 -3.12
N TYR A 345 13.68 3.79 -3.52
CA TYR A 345 14.72 3.13 -2.74
C TYR A 345 16.01 3.02 -3.56
N ALA A 346 17.13 3.37 -2.94
CA ALA A 346 18.45 3.09 -3.49
C ALA A 346 18.64 1.57 -3.67
N THR A 347 19.29 1.16 -4.76
CA THR A 347 19.63 -0.23 -5.00
C THR A 347 21.09 -0.39 -5.41
N ASN A 348 21.64 -1.60 -5.22
CA ASN A 348 23.06 -1.85 -5.42
C ASN A 348 23.42 -1.80 -6.92
N SER A 349 24.41 -0.99 -7.27
CA SER A 349 24.69 -0.57 -8.65
C SER A 349 25.15 -1.70 -9.58
N SER A 350 25.78 -2.74 -9.04
CA SER A 350 26.33 -3.88 -9.80
C SER A 350 25.27 -4.68 -10.57
N LEU A 351 24.03 -4.68 -10.08
CA LEU A 351 22.94 -5.48 -10.64
C LEU A 351 22.28 -4.86 -11.86
N TYR A 352 22.34 -3.53 -11.96
CA TYR A 352 21.62 -2.78 -12.98
C TYR A 352 22.52 -2.24 -14.08
N ALA A 353 23.84 -2.30 -13.92
CA ALA A 353 24.77 -2.15 -15.04
C ALA A 353 24.57 -3.24 -16.11
N ALA A 354 24.16 -4.44 -15.69
CA ALA A 354 23.72 -5.49 -16.61
C ALA A 354 22.45 -5.06 -17.38
N VAL A 355 21.44 -4.54 -16.69
CA VAL A 355 20.19 -4.03 -17.31
C VAL A 355 20.47 -2.86 -18.27
N GLU A 356 21.37 -1.94 -17.91
CA GLU A 356 21.77 -0.81 -18.76
C GLU A 356 22.43 -1.28 -20.05
N THR A 357 23.33 -2.27 -19.99
CA THR A 357 23.98 -2.87 -21.16
C THR A 357 22.95 -3.50 -22.12
N LEU A 358 21.92 -4.13 -21.57
CA LEU A 358 20.85 -4.80 -22.32
C LEU A 358 19.87 -3.82 -22.98
N VAL A 359 19.57 -2.69 -22.34
CA VAL A 359 18.72 -1.66 -22.93
C VAL A 359 19.46 -0.91 -24.04
N GLU A 360 20.74 -0.60 -23.85
CA GLU A 360 21.55 0.14 -24.83
C GLU A 360 21.92 -0.69 -26.08
N SER A 361 21.99 -2.04 -25.98
CA SER A 361 22.17 -2.92 -27.16
C SER A 361 20.92 -2.95 -28.06
N SER A 362 19.73 -2.84 -27.47
CA SER A 362 18.46 -2.85 -28.21
C SER A 362 18.21 -1.57 -29.04
N ASP A 363 18.55 -0.40 -28.50
CA ASP A 363 18.38 0.90 -29.19
C ASP A 363 19.33 1.04 -30.41
N ASN A 364 20.55 0.48 -30.33
CA ASN A 364 21.53 0.53 -31.43
C ASN A 364 21.16 -0.39 -32.62
N LYS A 365 20.38 -1.45 -32.39
CA LYS A 365 19.99 -2.42 -33.43
C LYS A 365 18.96 -1.85 -34.40
N TYR A 366 18.13 -0.92 -33.96
CA TYR A 366 17.13 -0.25 -34.80
C TYR A 366 17.76 0.77 -35.77
N GLU A 367 18.89 1.39 -35.41
CA GLU A 367 19.64 2.27 -36.31
C GLU A 367 20.50 1.49 -37.32
N LEU A 368 21.12 0.38 -36.91
CA LEU A 368 21.96 -0.46 -37.79
C LEU A 368 21.15 -1.19 -38.89
N GLN A 369 19.91 -1.62 -38.60
CA GLN A 369 19.04 -2.21 -39.64
C GLN A 369 18.59 -1.19 -40.70
N LYS A 370 18.54 0.10 -40.36
CA LYS A 370 18.21 1.18 -41.32
C LYS A 370 19.42 1.57 -42.18
N ALA A 371 20.64 1.37 -41.67
CA ALA A 371 21.89 1.67 -42.38
C ALA A 371 22.41 0.51 -43.26
N GLY A 372 22.01 -0.74 -42.99
CA GLY A 372 22.49 -1.94 -43.71
C GLY A 372 21.84 -2.24 -45.07
N ALA A 373 20.78 -1.53 -45.45
CA ALA A 373 19.99 -1.86 -46.66
C ALA A 373 20.57 -1.33 -47.99
N THR A 374 21.76 -0.73 -48.03
CA THR A 374 22.28 -0.04 -49.24
C THR A 374 23.69 -0.40 -49.71
N LYS A 375 24.26 -1.54 -49.30
CA LYS A 375 25.54 -2.00 -49.89
C LYS A 375 25.43 -3.38 -50.54
N LYS A 376 25.04 -3.38 -51.82
CA LYS A 376 25.38 -4.44 -52.77
C LYS A 376 26.91 -4.50 -52.87
N MET A 377 27.52 -5.51 -52.27
CA MET A 377 28.87 -5.94 -52.63
C MET A 377 28.79 -7.26 -53.36
N SER A 378 29.49 -7.27 -54.49
CA SER A 378 29.63 -8.33 -55.46
C SER A 378 30.27 -9.59 -54.85
N GLU A 379 29.66 -10.71 -55.21
CA GLU A 379 30.12 -12.08 -55.01
C GLU A 379 31.41 -12.29 -55.80
N ASP A 380 32.48 -12.73 -55.13
CA ASP A 380 33.52 -13.55 -55.74
C ASP A 380 34.26 -14.38 -54.67
N ASN A 381 33.90 -15.67 -54.64
CA ASN A 381 34.79 -16.84 -54.50
C ASN A 381 35.79 -16.98 -53.34
N ILE A 382 35.46 -16.50 -52.15
CA ILE A 382 36.05 -17.03 -50.91
C ILE A 382 34.90 -17.26 -49.93
N GLY A 383 34.45 -18.49 -49.72
CA GLY A 383 33.44 -18.68 -48.67
C GLY A 383 32.88 -20.07 -48.38
N GLU A 384 32.85 -21.02 -49.30
CA GLU A 384 32.16 -22.28 -49.01
C GLU A 384 32.82 -23.09 -47.89
N LEU A 385 34.16 -23.16 -47.85
CA LEU A 385 34.86 -23.91 -46.80
C LEU A 385 34.80 -23.20 -45.43
N ALA A 386 34.87 -21.86 -45.42
CA ALA A 386 34.76 -21.08 -44.20
C ALA A 386 33.33 -21.13 -43.63
N LEU A 387 32.32 -21.13 -44.51
CA LEU A 387 30.92 -21.25 -44.12
C LEU A 387 30.63 -22.64 -43.54
N ALA A 388 31.16 -23.71 -44.15
CA ALA A 388 31.03 -25.07 -43.61
C ALA A 388 31.64 -25.21 -42.20
N GLN A 389 32.83 -24.65 -41.98
CA GLN A 389 33.46 -24.65 -40.65
C GLN A 389 32.68 -23.85 -39.61
N GLN A 390 32.09 -22.72 -40.00
CA GLN A 390 31.20 -21.96 -39.12
C GLN A 390 29.92 -22.72 -38.79
N LEU A 391 29.37 -23.47 -39.75
CA LEU A 391 28.13 -24.23 -39.57
C LEU A 391 28.34 -25.43 -38.62
N GLU A 392 29.47 -26.12 -38.72
CA GLU A 392 29.87 -27.17 -37.77
C GLU A 392 30.09 -26.60 -36.36
N ALA A 393 30.74 -25.44 -36.24
CA ALA A 393 30.93 -24.78 -34.95
C ALA A 393 29.60 -24.37 -34.30
N MET A 394 28.65 -23.85 -35.09
CA MET A 394 27.31 -23.52 -34.61
C MET A 394 26.51 -24.77 -34.19
N GLN A 395 26.65 -25.88 -34.91
CA GLN A 395 26.00 -27.15 -34.54
C GLN A 395 26.54 -27.70 -33.22
N ALA A 396 27.84 -27.66 -33.01
CA ALA A 396 28.45 -28.07 -31.74
C ALA A 396 27.99 -27.19 -30.56
N GLN A 397 27.86 -25.88 -30.78
CA GLN A 397 27.31 -24.97 -29.75
C GLN A 397 25.84 -25.27 -29.44
N LEU A 398 25.04 -25.61 -30.46
CA LEU A 398 23.63 -25.98 -30.25
C LEU A 398 23.49 -27.27 -29.44
N GLU A 399 24.32 -28.28 -29.69
CA GLU A 399 24.33 -29.52 -28.90
C GLU A 399 24.75 -29.27 -27.45
N GLN A 400 25.78 -28.43 -27.23
CA GLN A 400 26.20 -28.05 -25.88
C GLN A 400 25.07 -27.36 -25.12
N LEU A 401 24.37 -26.40 -25.75
CA LEU A 401 23.25 -25.69 -25.13
C LEU A 401 22.07 -26.62 -24.83
N GLN A 402 21.81 -27.60 -25.69
CA GLN A 402 20.78 -28.61 -25.44
C GLN A 402 21.12 -29.46 -24.21
N GLN A 403 22.39 -29.86 -24.07
CA GLN A 403 22.86 -30.61 -22.91
C GLN A 403 22.79 -29.77 -21.61
N GLU A 404 23.17 -28.50 -21.67
CA GLU A 404 23.08 -27.58 -20.53
C GLU A 404 21.62 -27.34 -20.11
N LYS A 405 20.70 -27.20 -21.08
CA LYS A 405 19.26 -27.07 -20.84
C LYS A 405 18.70 -28.32 -20.13
N GLU A 406 19.07 -29.52 -20.57
CA GLU A 406 18.63 -30.77 -19.92
C GLU A 406 19.18 -30.87 -18.49
N SER A 407 20.46 -30.54 -18.28
CA SER A 407 21.07 -30.50 -16.94
C SER A 407 20.41 -29.46 -16.03
N ALA A 408 20.06 -28.29 -16.56
CA ALA A 408 19.32 -27.26 -15.81
C ALA A 408 17.90 -27.73 -15.44
N LEU A 409 17.20 -28.40 -16.37
CA LEU A 409 15.88 -28.96 -16.10
C LEU A 409 15.91 -30.01 -14.99
N ASP A 410 16.92 -30.88 -14.96
CA ASP A 410 17.06 -31.87 -13.90
C ASP A 410 17.41 -31.24 -12.55
N ARG A 411 18.26 -30.21 -12.52
CA ARG A 411 18.50 -29.41 -11.31
C ARG A 411 17.22 -28.76 -10.78
N VAL A 412 16.38 -28.21 -11.66
CA VAL A 412 15.09 -27.63 -11.24
C VAL A 412 14.17 -28.70 -10.65
N LYS A 413 14.11 -29.90 -11.24
CA LYS A 413 13.32 -31.01 -10.67
C LYS A 413 13.83 -31.42 -9.29
N THR A 414 15.15 -31.54 -9.09
CA THR A 414 15.71 -31.89 -7.77
C THR A 414 15.39 -30.82 -6.74
N PHE A 415 15.56 -29.54 -7.07
CA PHE A 415 15.18 -28.43 -6.18
C PHE A 415 13.69 -28.43 -5.84
N GLN A 416 12.81 -28.78 -6.79
CA GLN A 416 11.37 -28.87 -6.54
C GLN A 416 11.03 -30.00 -5.56
N GLU A 417 11.67 -31.16 -5.67
CA GLU A 417 11.45 -32.29 -4.75
C GLU A 417 12.04 -32.02 -3.36
N GLU A 418 13.21 -31.39 -3.26
CA GLU A 418 13.78 -30.92 -1.99
C GLU A 418 12.86 -29.90 -1.30
N LYS A 419 12.33 -28.94 -2.06
CA LYS A 419 11.40 -27.93 -1.53
C LYS A 419 10.08 -28.55 -1.07
N LYS A 420 9.54 -29.54 -1.80
CA LYS A 420 8.36 -30.28 -1.37
C LYS A 420 8.62 -31.01 -0.05
N THR A 421 9.77 -31.68 0.06
CA THR A 421 10.16 -32.41 1.28
C THR A 421 10.29 -31.45 2.47
N SER A 422 10.97 -30.33 2.31
CA SER A 422 11.11 -29.30 3.35
C SER A 422 9.76 -28.69 3.76
N LEU A 423 8.84 -28.46 2.81
CA LEU A 423 7.50 -27.96 3.13
C LEU A 423 6.68 -28.97 3.95
N VAL A 424 6.79 -30.26 3.64
CA VAL A 424 6.12 -31.31 4.43
C VAL A 424 6.65 -31.35 5.86
N GLU A 425 7.97 -31.23 6.06
CA GLU A 425 8.58 -31.14 7.39
C GLU A 425 8.08 -29.93 8.17
N ARG A 426 8.04 -28.74 7.56
CA ARG A 426 7.53 -27.52 8.24
C ARG A 426 6.05 -27.62 8.60
N VAL A 427 5.23 -28.21 7.74
CA VAL A 427 3.80 -28.42 8.04
C VAL A 427 3.65 -29.38 9.22
N PHE A 428 4.44 -30.45 9.26
CA PHE A 428 4.46 -31.38 10.39
C PHE A 428 4.88 -30.70 11.70
N GLU A 429 5.95 -29.89 11.69
CA GLU A 429 6.37 -29.11 12.86
C GLU A 429 5.29 -28.14 13.35
N MET A 430 4.58 -27.47 12.43
CA MET A 430 3.48 -26.57 12.77
C MET A 430 2.30 -27.32 13.42
N GLU A 431 1.97 -28.51 12.93
CA GLU A 431 0.90 -29.35 13.48
C GLU A 431 1.26 -29.86 14.89
N VAL A 432 2.51 -30.28 15.10
CA VAL A 432 3.03 -30.65 16.42
C VAL A 432 2.98 -29.46 17.38
N ALA A 433 3.40 -28.26 16.94
CA ALA A 433 3.36 -27.05 17.77
C ALA A 433 1.92 -26.66 18.15
N ALA A 434 0.96 -26.79 17.22
CA ALA A 434 -0.45 -26.53 17.49
C ALA A 434 -1.02 -27.51 18.54
N ASN A 435 -0.72 -28.80 18.41
CA ASN A 435 -1.16 -29.83 19.37
C ASN A 435 -0.55 -29.63 20.76
N ILE A 436 0.72 -29.21 20.85
CA ILE A 436 1.38 -28.87 22.11
C ILE A 436 0.69 -27.66 22.77
N LYS A 437 0.32 -26.65 21.99
CA LYS A 437 -0.36 -25.45 22.51
C LYS A 437 -1.74 -25.81 23.08
N GLU A 438 -2.54 -26.58 22.34
CA GLU A 438 -3.86 -27.03 22.80
C GLU A 438 -3.77 -27.85 24.09
N SER A 439 -2.80 -28.77 24.16
CA SER A 439 -2.55 -29.57 25.37
C SER A 439 -2.14 -28.72 26.57
N LYS A 440 -1.31 -27.67 26.36
CA LYS A 440 -0.93 -26.73 27.42
C LYS A 440 -2.13 -25.93 27.92
N ASP A 441 -2.95 -25.40 27.01
CA ASP A 441 -4.14 -24.63 27.36
C ASP A 441 -5.15 -25.48 28.16
N GLU A 442 -5.29 -26.76 27.83
CA GLU A 442 -6.12 -27.69 28.60
C GLU A 442 -5.56 -27.95 30.02
N VAL A 443 -4.24 -28.10 30.16
CA VAL A 443 -3.59 -28.24 31.47
C VAL A 443 -3.76 -26.98 32.31
N VAL A 444 -3.62 -25.79 31.71
CA VAL A 444 -3.86 -24.51 32.40
C VAL A 444 -5.30 -24.45 32.91
N ARG A 445 -6.30 -24.71 32.05
CA ARG A 445 -7.72 -24.75 32.47
C ARG A 445 -7.98 -25.72 33.61
N LYS A 446 -7.42 -26.95 33.53
CA LYS A 446 -7.57 -27.96 34.60
C LYS A 446 -6.89 -27.52 35.90
N THR A 447 -5.80 -26.77 35.83
CA THR A 447 -5.08 -26.26 37.00
C THR A 447 -5.81 -25.07 37.63
N GLU A 448 -6.31 -24.14 36.82
CA GLU A 448 -7.16 -23.04 37.27
C GLU A 448 -8.41 -23.56 37.97
N LEU A 449 -9.11 -24.54 37.38
CA LEU A 449 -10.28 -25.18 38.00
C LEU A 449 -9.98 -25.86 39.34
N LYS A 450 -8.79 -26.45 39.52
CA LYS A 450 -8.37 -27.05 40.80
C LYS A 450 -7.99 -26.02 41.86
N ASN A 451 -7.51 -24.85 41.43
CA ASN A 451 -7.04 -23.78 42.31
C ASN A 451 -8.15 -22.77 42.65
N MET A 452 -9.29 -22.81 41.97
CA MET A 452 -10.47 -22.08 42.41
C MET A 452 -10.88 -22.60 43.80
N SER A 453 -10.90 -21.70 44.78
CA SER A 453 -11.31 -22.05 46.14
C SER A 453 -12.74 -22.57 46.14
N VAL A 454 -13.05 -23.48 47.07
CA VAL A 454 -14.41 -24.01 47.28
C VAL A 454 -15.42 -22.86 47.42
N GLU A 455 -15.02 -21.76 48.04
CA GLU A 455 -15.82 -20.54 48.22
C GLU A 455 -16.17 -19.86 46.88
N HIS A 456 -15.25 -19.83 45.91
CA HIS A 456 -15.48 -19.26 44.59
C HIS A 456 -16.43 -20.13 43.76
N LEU A 457 -16.30 -21.45 43.87
CA LEU A 457 -17.23 -22.42 43.26
C LEU A 457 -18.63 -22.33 43.89
N GLN A 458 -18.69 -22.13 45.21
CA GLN A 458 -19.95 -21.90 45.92
C GLN A 458 -20.63 -20.61 45.44
N ALA A 459 -19.87 -19.51 45.31
CA ALA A 459 -20.39 -18.24 44.82
C ALA A 459 -20.92 -18.32 43.37
N MET A 460 -20.23 -19.05 42.49
CA MET A 460 -20.73 -19.31 41.13
C MET A 460 -22.00 -20.16 41.15
N ALA A 461 -22.06 -21.19 41.99
CA ALA A 461 -23.25 -22.04 42.13
C ALA A 461 -24.45 -21.23 42.65
N ASP A 462 -24.24 -20.32 43.60
CA ASP A 462 -25.28 -19.46 44.14
C ASP A 462 -25.72 -18.39 43.12
N THR A 463 -24.79 -17.88 42.31
CA THR A 463 -25.11 -17.00 41.18
C THR A 463 -25.97 -17.72 40.15
N LEU A 464 -25.64 -18.96 39.81
CA LEU A 464 -26.43 -19.81 38.91
C LEU A 464 -27.83 -20.10 39.46
N LYS A 465 -27.96 -20.41 40.76
CA LYS A 465 -29.26 -20.59 41.42
C LYS A 465 -30.10 -19.31 41.36
N ASN A 466 -29.49 -18.16 41.55
CA ASN A 466 -30.18 -16.87 41.46
C ASN A 466 -30.65 -16.58 40.03
N VAL A 467 -29.84 -16.88 39.01
CA VAL A 467 -30.25 -16.77 37.60
C VAL A 467 -31.44 -17.70 37.31
N ILE A 468 -31.37 -18.97 37.74
CA ILE A 468 -32.47 -19.94 37.56
C ILE A 468 -33.74 -19.45 38.26
N SER A 469 -33.67 -19.02 39.52
CA SER A 469 -34.83 -18.49 40.25
C SER A 469 -35.42 -17.24 39.59
N THR A 470 -34.56 -16.40 39.01
CA THR A 470 -34.99 -15.20 38.27
C THR A 470 -35.74 -15.60 37.00
N MET A 471 -35.23 -16.60 36.26
CA MET A 471 -35.92 -17.16 35.09
C MET A 471 -37.25 -17.82 35.44
N GLU A 472 -37.35 -18.49 36.60
CA GLU A 472 -38.60 -19.10 37.05
C GLU A 472 -39.68 -18.07 37.38
N LYS A 473 -39.30 -16.94 37.98
CA LYS A 473 -40.18 -15.84 38.39
C LYS A 473 -40.60 -14.91 37.24
N MET A 474 -40.00 -15.03 36.07
CA MET A 474 -40.46 -14.30 34.88
C MET A 474 -41.89 -14.73 34.52
N THR A 475 -42.78 -13.74 34.33
CA THR A 475 -44.18 -13.95 33.97
C THR A 475 -44.31 -14.57 32.57
N PRO A 476 -45.44 -15.20 32.20
CA PRO A 476 -45.59 -15.86 30.91
C PRO A 476 -45.30 -14.93 29.71
N LYS A 477 -45.55 -13.63 29.86
CA LYS A 477 -45.34 -12.60 28.84
C LYS A 477 -43.86 -12.22 28.66
N SER A 478 -43.02 -12.33 29.68
CA SER A 478 -41.57 -12.11 29.59
C SER A 478 -40.79 -13.41 29.32
N LYS A 479 -41.36 -14.58 29.67
CA LYS A 479 -40.86 -15.87 29.17
C LYS A 479 -41.00 -15.95 27.64
N ALA A 480 -42.09 -15.45 27.05
CA ALA A 480 -42.28 -15.43 25.60
C ALA A 480 -41.16 -14.72 24.83
N ILE A 481 -40.66 -13.58 25.34
CA ILE A 481 -39.60 -12.78 24.69
C ILE A 481 -38.22 -13.46 24.77
N VAL A 482 -37.97 -14.28 25.81
CA VAL A 482 -36.70 -15.01 25.97
C VAL A 482 -36.74 -16.38 25.27
N THR A 483 -37.92 -16.96 25.06
CA THR A 483 -38.11 -18.21 24.29
C THR A 483 -38.41 -17.99 22.80
N GLU A 484 -38.53 -16.74 22.34
CA GLU A 484 -38.79 -16.40 20.94
C GLU A 484 -37.65 -16.65 19.93
N PRO A 485 -36.49 -17.26 20.29
CA PRO A 485 -35.68 -17.94 19.29
C PRO A 485 -35.78 -19.48 19.34
N VAL A 486 -36.64 -20.11 20.16
CA VAL A 486 -36.64 -21.58 20.31
C VAL A 486 -37.97 -22.27 19.96
N GLU A 487 -39.13 -21.64 20.14
CA GLU A 487 -40.41 -22.28 19.74
C GLU A 487 -40.92 -21.89 18.34
N GLU A 488 -40.54 -20.74 17.78
CA GLU A 488 -40.80 -20.47 16.35
C GLU A 488 -39.93 -21.34 15.42
N VAL A 489 -38.82 -21.90 15.91
CA VAL A 489 -38.01 -22.89 15.19
C VAL A 489 -38.66 -24.29 15.16
N LYS A 490 -39.64 -24.58 16.02
CA LYS A 490 -40.33 -25.88 16.03
C LYS A 490 -41.66 -25.90 15.26
N LYS A 491 -42.23 -24.74 14.90
CA LYS A 491 -43.47 -24.67 14.10
C LYS A 491 -43.33 -24.00 12.74
N ALA A 492 -42.21 -23.32 12.44
CA ALA A 492 -41.83 -23.07 11.06
C ALA A 492 -41.37 -24.40 10.44
N LYS A 493 -42.23 -25.03 9.61
CA LYS A 493 -41.67 -25.85 8.53
C LYS A 493 -40.72 -24.92 7.78
N PRO A 494 -39.44 -25.30 7.58
CA PRO A 494 -38.55 -24.48 6.77
C PRO A 494 -39.24 -24.31 5.42
N ASP A 495 -39.58 -23.08 5.07
CA ASP A 495 -39.89 -22.76 3.70
C ASP A 495 -38.65 -23.22 2.93
N PRO A 496 -38.75 -24.24 2.06
CA PRO A 496 -37.57 -24.69 1.35
C PRO A 496 -37.05 -23.46 0.63
N LEU A 497 -35.79 -23.09 0.89
CA LEU A 497 -35.04 -22.26 -0.03
C LEU A 497 -35.15 -22.96 -1.37
N VAL A 498 -36.12 -22.53 -2.18
CA VAL A 498 -36.29 -22.97 -3.55
C VAL A 498 -35.18 -22.28 -4.31
N TYR A 499 -33.95 -22.78 -4.13
CA TYR A 499 -32.94 -22.59 -5.13
C TYR A 499 -33.55 -23.15 -6.41
N LYS A 500 -33.66 -22.33 -7.44
CA LYS A 500 -34.14 -22.82 -8.73
C LYS A 500 -33.23 -23.98 -9.09
N THR A 501 -33.80 -25.11 -9.51
CA THR A 501 -33.02 -26.33 -9.80
C THR A 501 -31.90 -26.06 -10.82
N SER A 502 -32.03 -25.00 -11.62
CA SER A 502 -31.01 -24.46 -12.52
C SER A 502 -29.78 -23.90 -11.81
N GLU A 503 -29.93 -23.18 -10.70
CA GLU A 503 -28.83 -22.53 -9.95
C GLU A 503 -28.00 -23.57 -9.20
N VAL A 504 -28.67 -24.53 -8.55
CA VAL A 504 -28.00 -25.68 -7.91
C VAL A 504 -27.24 -26.51 -8.93
N LYS A 505 -27.85 -26.78 -10.10
CA LYS A 505 -27.19 -27.51 -11.20
C LYS A 505 -26.04 -26.73 -11.83
N ALA A 506 -26.09 -25.40 -11.88
CA ALA A 506 -25.00 -24.58 -12.39
C ALA A 506 -23.78 -24.62 -11.46
N ALA A 507 -23.98 -24.39 -10.17
CA ALA A 507 -22.92 -24.48 -9.16
C ALA A 507 -22.34 -25.91 -9.07
N LEU A 508 -23.16 -26.95 -9.23
CA LEU A 508 -22.68 -28.34 -9.29
C LEU A 508 -21.94 -28.67 -10.58
N ARG A 509 -22.29 -28.10 -11.73
CA ARG A 509 -21.52 -28.27 -12.98
C ARG A 509 -20.16 -27.62 -12.89
N GLU A 510 -20.06 -26.47 -12.25
CA GLU A 510 -18.79 -25.79 -12.02
C GLU A 510 -17.86 -26.63 -11.13
N VAL A 511 -18.38 -27.13 -10.00
CA VAL A 511 -17.62 -28.00 -9.07
C VAL A 511 -17.29 -29.36 -9.70
N MET A 512 -18.19 -29.95 -10.51
CA MET A 512 -17.93 -31.21 -11.21
C MET A 512 -17.08 -31.06 -12.48
N GLY A 513 -16.98 -29.87 -13.06
CA GLY A 513 -16.05 -29.56 -14.15
C GLY A 513 -14.61 -29.48 -13.66
N MET A 514 -14.40 -29.11 -12.39
CA MET A 514 -13.10 -29.03 -11.72
C MET A 514 -12.64 -30.37 -11.12
N ARG A 515 -12.78 -31.48 -11.87
CA ARG A 515 -12.62 -32.86 -11.35
C ARG A 515 -11.27 -33.22 -10.74
N THR A 516 -10.25 -32.38 -10.83
CA THR A 516 -8.91 -32.64 -10.28
C THR A 516 -8.38 -31.52 -9.37
N SER A 517 -9.14 -30.46 -9.12
CA SER A 517 -8.66 -29.35 -8.28
C SER A 517 -8.71 -29.73 -6.79
N PRO A 518 -7.59 -29.59 -6.03
CA PRO A 518 -7.57 -29.77 -4.58
C PRO A 518 -8.59 -28.90 -3.85
N TYR A 519 -8.95 -27.74 -4.42
CA TYR A 519 -9.96 -26.84 -3.86
C TYR A 519 -11.37 -27.45 -3.93
N ALA A 520 -11.75 -28.03 -5.08
CA ALA A 520 -13.04 -28.70 -5.25
C ALA A 520 -13.17 -29.89 -4.28
N GLN A 521 -12.10 -30.66 -4.08
CA GLN A 521 -12.08 -31.77 -3.12
C GLN A 521 -12.23 -31.30 -1.67
N LYS A 522 -11.59 -30.19 -1.29
CA LYS A 522 -11.69 -29.60 0.05
C LYS A 522 -13.10 -29.05 0.33
N THR A 523 -13.71 -28.40 -0.65
CA THR A 523 -15.09 -27.90 -0.56
C THR A 523 -16.11 -29.03 -0.41
N VAL A 524 -15.97 -30.10 -1.21
CA VAL A 524 -16.83 -31.30 -1.08
C VAL A 524 -16.63 -31.99 0.27
N ARG A 525 -15.39 -32.10 0.78
CA ARG A 525 -15.12 -32.63 2.14
C ARG A 525 -15.77 -31.78 3.23
N ARG A 526 -15.72 -30.45 3.10
CA ARG A 526 -16.36 -29.55 4.06
C ARG A 526 -17.88 -29.72 4.07
N TRP A 527 -18.50 -29.84 2.89
CA TRP A 527 -19.92 -30.14 2.80
C TRP A 527 -20.26 -31.56 3.29
N ALA A 528 -19.34 -32.52 3.19
CA ALA A 528 -19.55 -33.87 3.69
C ALA A 528 -19.53 -33.96 5.22
N LEU A 529 -18.70 -33.15 5.88
CA LEU A 529 -18.62 -33.05 7.33
C LEU A 529 -19.88 -32.41 7.92
N ASP A 530 -20.49 -31.47 7.19
CA ASP A 530 -21.83 -30.98 7.49
C ASP A 530 -22.88 -31.87 6.81
N GLY A 531 -23.18 -33.02 7.43
CA GLY A 531 -24.14 -34.00 6.90
C GLY A 531 -25.55 -33.47 6.63
N SER A 532 -25.86 -32.24 7.06
CA SER A 532 -27.11 -31.55 6.79
C SER A 532 -27.09 -30.71 5.50
N ASN A 533 -25.93 -30.52 4.87
CA ASN A 533 -25.76 -29.60 3.75
C ASN A 533 -26.52 -30.06 2.47
N PRO A 534 -27.45 -29.26 1.91
CA PRO A 534 -28.25 -29.64 0.75
C PRO A 534 -27.43 -29.83 -0.53
N MET A 535 -26.31 -29.09 -0.70
CA MET A 535 -25.41 -29.26 -1.85
C MET A 535 -24.70 -30.62 -1.82
N TYR A 536 -24.31 -31.11 -0.64
CA TYR A 536 -23.72 -32.44 -0.51
C TYR A 536 -24.73 -33.55 -0.79
N ARG A 537 -25.99 -33.39 -0.38
CA ARG A 537 -27.05 -34.38 -0.67
C ARG A 537 -27.34 -34.48 -2.17
N GLU A 538 -27.40 -33.35 -2.88
CA GLU A 538 -27.55 -33.32 -4.34
C GLU A 538 -26.31 -33.91 -5.04
N TYR A 539 -25.10 -33.53 -4.61
CA TYR A 539 -23.84 -34.09 -5.09
C TYR A 539 -23.81 -35.61 -4.94
N LYS A 540 -24.12 -36.13 -3.75
CA LYS A 540 -24.17 -37.57 -3.45
C LYS A 540 -25.20 -38.29 -4.33
N ARG A 541 -26.37 -37.68 -4.58
CA ARG A 541 -27.42 -38.23 -5.46
C ARG A 541 -26.98 -38.31 -6.93
N ILE A 542 -26.29 -37.29 -7.43
CA ILE A 542 -25.77 -37.26 -8.81
C ILE A 542 -24.65 -38.28 -9.00
N VAL A 543 -23.73 -38.37 -8.03
CA VAL A 543 -22.61 -39.32 -8.05
C VAL A 543 -23.11 -40.77 -7.87
N SER A 544 -24.08 -41.01 -6.98
CA SER A 544 -24.69 -42.35 -6.79
C SER A 544 -25.58 -42.78 -7.96
N GLY A 545 -26.32 -41.84 -8.56
CA GLY A 545 -27.14 -42.10 -9.75
C GLY A 545 -26.32 -42.44 -11.00
N ASN A 546 -25.15 -41.82 -11.18
CA ASN A 546 -24.24 -42.16 -12.26
C ASN A 546 -23.52 -43.51 -12.05
N SER A 547 -23.28 -43.92 -10.81
CA SER A 547 -22.70 -45.25 -10.52
C SER A 547 -23.70 -46.39 -10.68
N ALA A 548 -25.01 -46.14 -10.55
CA ALA A 548 -26.05 -47.11 -10.89
C ALA A 548 -26.21 -47.30 -12.42
N LYS A 549 -26.11 -46.22 -13.22
CA LYS A 549 -26.14 -46.31 -14.69
C LYS A 549 -24.91 -47.01 -15.29
N LEU A 550 -23.75 -46.95 -14.61
CA LEU A 550 -22.53 -47.64 -15.07
C LEU A 550 -22.47 -49.13 -14.70
N ARG A 551 -23.43 -49.65 -13.91
CA ARG A 551 -23.54 -51.10 -13.62
C ARG A 551 -24.57 -51.84 -14.47
N GLY A 552 -25.35 -51.14 -15.31
CA GLY A 552 -26.35 -51.74 -16.20
C GLY A 552 -25.90 -51.92 -17.65
N GLY A 553 -24.59 -51.92 -17.91
CA GLY A 553 -24.01 -51.97 -19.26
C GLY A 553 -22.99 -53.10 -19.46
N ASN A 554 -23.18 -54.22 -18.76
CA ASN A 554 -22.53 -55.51 -19.04
C ASN A 554 -23.52 -56.62 -18.61
N GLU A 555 -24.55 -56.81 -19.42
CA GLU A 555 -25.20 -58.11 -19.66
C GLU A 555 -25.25 -58.32 -21.18
#